data_AF-A0A0P7ZVA4-F1
#
_entry.id   AF-A0A0P7ZVA4-F1
#
_cell.length_a   1.000
_cell.length_b   1.000
_cell.length_c   1.000
_cell.angle_alpha   90.00
_cell.angle_beta   90.00
_cell.angle_gamma   90.00
#
_symmetry.space_group_name_H-M   'P 1'
#
loop_
_entity.id
_entity.type
_entity.pdbx_description
1 polymer ?
#
loop_
_entity_poly.entity_id
_entity_poly.type
_entity_poly.pdbx_seq_one_letter_code
_entity_poly.pdbx_strand_id
1 'polypeptide(L)'
;MIYRTAQDWENAPHKRVLLFAMSGLGKTHVSKILAKTGDWFHYSIDYRIGTRYMAEPIADNLKAAAMQVPFLAEMLRADAIHIAPNIHDDDLTAVSAYLGKPGDPRRGGLAM
;
A
#
# COMPACT_ATOMS: atom_id res chain seq x y z
N MET A 1 24.90 -15.03 1.26
CA MET A 1 24.82 -13.56 1.43
C MET A 1 25.39 -12.90 0.18
N ILE A 2 24.88 -11.73 -0.21
CA ILE A 2 25.37 -10.97 -1.39
C ILE A 2 26.82 -10.50 -1.19
N TYR A 3 27.23 -10.26 0.06
CA TYR A 3 28.58 -9.82 0.46
C TYR A 3 29.22 -10.85 1.40
N ARG A 4 30.54 -11.08 1.28
CA ARG A 4 31.26 -12.07 2.11
C ARG A 4 31.97 -11.41 3.29
N THR A 5 32.36 -10.14 3.16
CA THR A 5 32.99 -9.34 4.21
C THR A 5 32.32 -7.97 4.35
N ALA A 6 32.62 -7.25 5.43
CA ALA A 6 32.20 -5.84 5.59
C ALA A 6 32.81 -4.94 4.51
N GLN A 7 34.07 -5.20 4.13
CA GLN A 7 34.76 -4.46 3.08
C GLN A 7 34.08 -4.62 1.73
N ASP A 8 33.57 -5.83 1.42
CA ASP A 8 32.81 -6.08 0.19
C ASP A 8 31.55 -5.21 0.12
N TRP A 9 30.89 -4.97 1.26
CA TRP A 9 29.72 -4.08 1.34
C TRP A 9 30.12 -2.62 1.20
N GLU A 10 31.15 -2.16 1.91
CA GLU A 10 31.62 -0.78 1.87
C GLU A 10 32.04 -0.36 0.46
N ASN A 11 32.72 -1.26 -0.25
CA ASN A 11 33.20 -1.04 -1.62
C ASN A 11 32.12 -1.30 -2.69
N ALA A 12 30.92 -1.74 -2.32
CA ALA A 12 29.87 -2.04 -3.29
C ALA A 12 29.37 -0.75 -3.97
N PRO A 13 29.33 -0.70 -5.32
CA PRO A 13 28.86 0.49 -6.05
C PRO A 13 27.35 0.71 -5.91
N HIS A 14 26.58 -0.36 -5.65
CA HIS A 14 25.13 -0.30 -5.45
C HIS A 14 24.72 -1.03 -4.19
N LYS A 15 24.54 -0.26 -3.11
CA LYS A 15 24.12 -0.76 -1.81
C LYS A 15 22.59 -0.90 -1.76
N ARG A 16 22.11 -1.93 -1.07
CA ARG A 16 20.68 -2.20 -0.85
C ARG A 16 20.45 -2.54 0.61
N VAL A 17 19.61 -1.76 1.28
CA VAL A 17 19.29 -1.93 2.70
C VAL A 17 17.79 -2.20 2.84
N LEU A 18 17.43 -3.20 3.63
CA LEU A 18 16.05 -3.46 4.03
C LEU A 18 15.82 -2.91 5.43
N LEU A 19 14.89 -1.96 5.57
CA LEU A 19 14.38 -1.54 6.87
C LEU A 19 13.18 -2.41 7.23
N PHE A 20 13.41 -3.38 8.12
CA PHE A 20 12.36 -4.28 8.60
C PHE A 20 11.95 -3.92 10.03
N ALA A 21 10.71 -3.48 10.20
CA ALA A 21 10.16 -3.08 11.50
C ALA A 21 8.62 -3.06 11.44
N MET A 22 7.97 -3.13 12.60
CA MET A 22 6.51 -2.94 12.72
C MET A 22 6.08 -1.52 12.32
N SER A 23 4.78 -1.34 12.09
CA SER A 23 4.19 -0.01 11.84
C SER A 23 4.49 0.93 13.02
N GLY A 24 4.73 2.21 12.72
CA GLY A 24 5.08 3.23 13.73
C GLY A 24 6.55 3.27 14.18
N LEU A 25 7.37 2.26 13.87
CA LEU A 25 8.79 2.22 14.30
C LEU A 25 9.75 3.06 13.43
N GLY A 26 9.24 4.04 12.68
CA GLY A 26 10.10 5.02 11.99
C GLY A 26 10.74 4.60 10.66
N LYS A 27 10.35 3.47 10.05
CA LYS A 27 10.88 3.03 8.73
C LYS A 27 10.82 4.15 7.68
N THR A 28 9.63 4.72 7.50
CA THR A 28 9.37 5.80 6.54
C THR A 28 10.19 7.06 6.86
N HIS A 29 10.42 7.35 8.14
CA HIS A 29 11.22 8.49 8.57
C HIS A 29 12.69 8.33 8.12
N VAL A 30 13.30 7.18 8.42
CA VAL A 30 14.68 6.88 8.02
C VAL A 30 14.82 6.83 6.50
N SER A 31 13.90 6.16 5.80
CA SER A 31 13.88 6.11 4.34
C SER A 31 13.81 7.50 3.70
N LYS A 32 13.00 8.41 4.23
CA LYS A 32 12.88 9.80 3.74
C LYS A 32 14.16 10.59 3.99
N ILE A 33 14.86 10.38 5.11
CA ILE A 33 16.15 11.02 5.38
C ILE A 33 17.19 10.53 4.37
N LEU A 34 17.31 9.23 4.15
CA LEU A 34 18.24 8.66 3.18
C LEU A 34 17.95 9.14 1.76
N ALA A 35 16.69 9.13 1.34
CA ALA A 35 16.31 9.60 0.00
C ALA A 35 16.65 11.09 -0.21
N LYS A 36 16.56 11.92 0.83
CA LYS A 36 16.93 13.34 0.75
C LYS A 36 18.41 13.59 0.52
N THR A 37 19.31 12.62 0.78
CA THR A 37 20.74 12.80 0.46
C THR A 37 20.99 12.75 -1.05
N GLY A 38 20.07 12.16 -1.83
CA GLY A 38 20.20 11.99 -3.28
C GLY A 38 20.91 10.70 -3.70
N ASP A 39 21.63 10.04 -2.79
CA ASP A 39 22.35 8.80 -3.08
C ASP A 39 21.47 7.54 -2.97
N TRP A 40 20.31 7.68 -2.32
CA TRP A 40 19.42 6.58 -2.00
C TRP A 40 18.07 6.74 -2.67
N PHE A 41 17.56 5.62 -3.17
CA PHE A 41 16.19 5.52 -3.67
C PHE A 41 15.29 4.84 -2.64
N HIS A 42 14.19 5.48 -2.27
CA HIS A 42 13.20 4.87 -1.37
C HIS A 42 12.28 3.91 -2.14
N TYR A 43 12.37 2.62 -1.82
CA TYR A 43 11.50 1.59 -2.36
C TYR A 43 10.54 1.08 -1.28
N SER A 44 9.28 1.55 -1.29
CA SER A 44 8.23 1.07 -0.38
C SER A 44 7.52 -0.15 -0.96
N ILE A 45 7.67 -1.31 -0.31
CA ILE A 45 6.98 -2.55 -0.72
C ILE A 45 5.47 -2.39 -0.55
N ASP A 46 5.04 -1.79 0.56
CA ASP A 46 3.63 -1.60 0.87
C ASP A 46 2.93 -0.73 -0.18
N TYR A 47 3.59 0.35 -0.60
CA TYR A 47 3.09 1.20 -1.69
C TYR A 47 2.92 0.42 -2.99
N ARG A 48 3.88 -0.45 -3.33
CA ARG A 48 3.81 -1.28 -4.54
C ARG A 48 2.71 -2.33 -4.46
N ILE A 49 2.52 -2.95 -3.29
CA ILE A 49 1.42 -3.89 -3.09
C ILE A 49 0.09 -3.15 -3.24
N GLY A 50 -0.04 -2.01 -2.56
CA GLY A 50 -1.22 -1.17 -2.61
C GLY A 50 -1.59 -0.78 -4.04
N THR A 51 -0.68 -0.10 -4.73
CA THR A 51 -0.92 0.45 -6.07
C THR A 51 -1.08 -0.61 -7.14
N ARG A 52 -0.37 -1.74 -7.06
CA ARG A 52 -0.38 -2.75 -8.12
C ARG A 52 -1.47 -3.81 -7.96
N TYR A 53 -1.81 -4.18 -6.72
CA TYR A 53 -2.67 -5.34 -6.46
C TYR A 53 -3.92 -5.00 -5.66
N MET A 54 -3.93 -3.89 -4.91
CA MET A 54 -5.05 -3.60 -3.99
C MET A 54 -6.00 -2.55 -4.52
N ALA A 55 -5.63 -1.79 -5.55
CA ALA A 55 -6.46 -0.70 -6.07
C ALA A 55 -7.87 -1.17 -6.50
N GLU A 56 -7.95 -2.23 -7.31
CA GLU A 56 -9.22 -2.83 -7.76
C GLU A 56 -10.03 -3.43 -6.60
N PRO A 57 -9.47 -4.34 -5.76
CA PRO A 57 -10.22 -4.93 -4.65
C PRO A 57 -10.79 -3.89 -3.67
N ILE A 58 -10.03 -2.83 -3.37
CA ILE A 58 -10.52 -1.73 -2.53
C ILE A 58 -11.65 -0.99 -3.24
N ALA A 59 -11.49 -0.65 -4.53
CA ALA A 59 -12.50 0.05 -5.30
C ALA A 59 -13.80 -0.76 -5.38
N ASP A 60 -13.72 -2.07 -5.62
CA ASP A 60 -14.90 -2.93 -5.73
C ASP A 60 -15.65 -3.08 -4.42
N ASN A 61 -14.92 -3.21 -3.30
CA ASN A 61 -15.55 -3.18 -1.98
C ASN A 61 -16.26 -1.83 -1.71
N LEU A 62 -15.63 -0.71 -2.08
CA LEU A 62 -16.25 0.62 -1.93
C LEU A 62 -17.47 0.78 -2.83
N LYS A 63 -17.42 0.30 -4.08
CA LYS A 63 -18.58 0.26 -4.98
C LYS A 63 -19.70 -0.59 -4.36
N ALA A 64 -19.39 -1.77 -3.85
CA ALA A 64 -20.39 -2.65 -3.22
C ALA A 64 -21.09 -1.96 -2.03
N ALA A 65 -20.35 -1.22 -1.20
CA ALA A 65 -20.92 -0.40 -0.14
C ALA A 65 -21.77 0.77 -0.70
N ALA A 66 -21.27 1.48 -1.72
CA ALA A 66 -21.98 2.58 -2.36
C ALA A 66 -23.28 2.14 -3.03
N MET A 67 -23.35 0.90 -3.54
CA MET A 67 -24.56 0.33 -4.15
C MET A 67 -25.71 0.14 -3.16
N GLN A 68 -25.44 0.16 -1.85
CA GLN A 68 -26.48 0.14 -0.81
C GLN A 68 -27.12 1.51 -0.58
N VAL A 69 -26.53 2.59 -1.11
CA VAL A 69 -27.06 3.96 -1.02
C VAL A 69 -27.70 4.32 -2.37
N PRO A 70 -29.04 4.43 -2.47
CA PRO A 70 -29.74 4.58 -3.76
C PRO A 70 -29.20 5.70 -4.64
N PHE A 71 -28.93 6.87 -4.05
CA PHE A 71 -28.34 8.03 -4.74
C PHE A 71 -26.97 7.70 -5.35
N LEU A 72 -26.06 7.09 -4.59
CA LEU A 72 -24.73 6.75 -5.10
C LEU A 72 -24.81 5.65 -6.16
N ALA A 73 -25.71 4.68 -5.99
CA ALA A 73 -25.93 3.61 -6.95
C ALA A 73 -26.44 4.16 -8.30
N GLU A 74 -27.35 5.14 -8.29
CA GLU A 74 -27.81 5.84 -9.49
C GLU A 74 -26.65 6.57 -10.18
N MET A 75 -25.87 7.35 -9.42
CA MET A 75 -24.73 8.10 -9.95
C MET A 75 -23.65 7.19 -10.56
N LEU A 76 -23.33 6.06 -9.90
CA LEU A 76 -22.36 5.09 -10.40
C LEU A 76 -22.85 4.35 -11.65
N ARG A 77 -24.12 3.92 -11.68
CA ARG A 77 -24.69 3.20 -12.85
C ARG A 77 -24.83 4.11 -14.07
N ALA A 78 -25.05 5.40 -13.84
CA ALA A 78 -25.11 6.41 -14.90
C ALA A 78 -23.71 6.89 -15.36
N ASP A 79 -22.63 6.32 -14.81
CA ASP A 79 -21.24 6.74 -15.04
C ASP A 79 -21.00 8.24 -14.75
N ALA A 80 -21.78 8.80 -13.81
CA ALA A 80 -21.69 10.20 -13.40
C ALA A 80 -20.58 10.43 -12.35
N ILE A 81 -20.19 9.38 -11.63
CA ILE A 81 -19.10 9.39 -10.66
C ILE A 81 -18.29 8.10 -10.77
N HIS A 82 -17.04 8.13 -10.30
CA HIS A 82 -16.20 6.93 -10.13
C HIS A 82 -15.63 6.87 -8.70
N ILE A 83 -15.25 5.68 -8.26
CA ILE A 83 -14.60 5.46 -6.96
C ILE A 83 -13.25 4.79 -7.20
N ALA A 84 -12.20 5.40 -6.67
CA ALA A 84 -10.85 4.85 -6.66
C ALA A 84 -10.18 5.15 -5.31
N PRO A 85 -9.35 4.22 -4.78
CA PRO A 85 -8.58 4.50 -3.59
C PRO A 85 -7.38 5.41 -3.90
N ASN A 86 -7.14 6.38 -3.03
CA ASN A 86 -5.88 7.11 -3.03
C ASN A 86 -4.86 6.33 -2.20
N ILE A 87 -3.77 5.88 -2.84
CA ILE A 87 -2.70 5.12 -2.19
C ILE A 87 -1.43 5.97 -2.29
N HIS A 88 -0.90 6.35 -1.13
CA HIS A 88 0.31 7.16 -1.03
C HIS A 88 1.48 6.33 -0.48
N ASP A 89 2.70 6.79 -0.68
CA ASP A 89 3.92 6.10 -0.24
C ASP A 89 3.98 5.86 1.28
N ASP A 90 3.34 6.74 2.05
CA ASP A 90 3.36 6.77 3.52
C ASP A 90 1.98 6.68 4.17
N ASP A 91 0.91 6.67 3.37
CA ASP A 91 -0.47 6.49 3.84
C ASP A 91 -1.10 5.26 3.20
N LEU A 92 -1.15 4.20 4.01
CA LEU A 92 -1.74 2.91 3.66
C LEU A 92 -3.14 2.75 4.26
N THR A 93 -3.81 3.84 4.65
CA THR A 93 -5.14 3.78 5.28
C THR A 93 -6.13 3.03 4.39
N ALA A 94 -6.16 3.30 3.08
CA ALA A 94 -7.04 2.61 2.14
C ALA A 94 -6.76 1.09 2.07
N VAL A 95 -5.48 0.71 2.02
CA VAL A 95 -5.07 -0.70 2.00
C VAL A 95 -5.41 -1.39 3.33
N SER A 96 -5.14 -0.73 4.45
CA SER A 96 -5.37 -1.28 5.79
C SER A 96 -6.86 -1.43 6.09
N ALA A 97 -7.68 -0.49 5.65
CA ALA A 97 -9.14 -0.56 5.77
C ALA A 97 -9.73 -1.75 5.01
N TYR A 98 -9.12 -2.13 3.88
CA TYR A 98 -9.53 -3.32 3.13
C TYR A 98 -8.94 -4.62 3.70
N LEU A 99 -7.68 -4.67 4.14
CA LEU A 99 -7.06 -5.91 4.61
C LEU A 99 -7.81 -6.59 5.79
N GLY A 100 -8.59 -5.84 6.57
CA GLY A 100 -9.48 -6.38 7.60
C GLY A 100 -10.85 -6.87 7.11
N LYS A 101 -11.14 -6.77 5.81
CA LYS A 101 -12.44 -7.10 5.21
C LYS A 101 -12.49 -8.50 4.60
N PRO A 102 -11.54 -9.00 3.80
CA PRO A 102 -11.58 -10.39 3.33
C PRO A 102 -11.72 -11.39 4.49
N GLY A 103 -12.67 -12.32 4.38
CA GLY A 103 -12.91 -13.31 5.44
C GLY A 103 -14.33 -13.87 5.44
N ASP A 104 -14.71 -14.51 6.56
CA ASP A 104 -16.01 -15.17 6.71
C ASP A 104 -17.17 -14.15 6.64
N PRO A 105 -18.08 -14.25 5.65
CA PRO A 105 -19.24 -13.37 5.54
C PRO A 105 -20.14 -13.38 6.79
N ARG A 106 -20.20 -14.50 7.51
CA ARG A 106 -20.98 -14.63 8.75
C ARG A 106 -20.41 -13.80 9.90
N ARG A 107 -19.15 -13.36 9.79
CA ARG A 107 -18.46 -12.49 10.76
C ARG A 107 -18.24 -11.07 10.21
N GLY A 108 -18.94 -10.70 9.14
CA GLY A 108 -18.83 -9.38 8.51
C GLY A 108 -17.65 -9.24 7.53
N GLY A 109 -17.06 -10.36 7.10
CA GLY A 109 -16.03 -10.40 6.06
C GLY A 109 -16.58 -10.37 4.62
N LEU A 110 -15.72 -10.08 3.66
CA LEU A 110 -15.98 -10.21 2.23
C LEU A 110 -15.57 -11.62 1.78
N ALA A 111 -16.48 -12.33 1.14
CA ALA A 111 -16.15 -13.56 0.43
C ALA A 111 -15.14 -13.23 -0.68
N MET A 112 -14.06 -14.02 -0.77
CA MET A 112 -13.13 -13.97 -1.89
C MET A 112 -13.67 -14.75 -3.08
#